data_AF-A0A3S2AE42-F1
#
_entry.id   AF-A0A3S2AE42-F1
#
_cell.length_a   1.000
_cell.length_b   1.000
_cell.length_c   1.000
_cell.angle_alpha   90.00
_cell.angle_beta   90.00
_cell.angle_gamma   90.00
#
_symmetry.space_group_name_H-M   'P 1'
#
loop_
_entity.id
_entity.type
_entity.pdbx_description
1 polymer ?
#
loop_
_entity_poly.entity_id
_entity_poly.type
_entity_poly.pdbx_seq_one_letter_code
_entity_poly.pdbx_strand_id
1 'polypeptide(L)'
;QIKDFAKRMITDHGAANAKLQKIAGEQKLQVPAQSDAAHKSDLERLQSTTASLDQPYVEMQRKAHADAVGLFGAYAKDGDNPALKSFAAETLPTLKMHQDMIEKIAGASASTPAVKSASTPKPPAPVPGANSFTEAQAKKRIQDAGYADVSALAKDEQGIWRGQATKDGKGTSVALDYQGNVFAGQQ
;
A
#
# COMPACT_ATOMS: atom_id res chain seq x y z
N GLN A 1 7.75 3.37 4.31
CA GLN A 1 6.75 3.35 3.21
C GLN A 1 5.51 4.17 3.55
N ILE A 2 4.56 3.69 4.39
CA ILE A 2 3.34 4.45 4.71
C ILE A 2 3.65 5.77 5.43
N LYS A 3 4.56 5.77 6.41
CA LYS A 3 4.99 6.99 7.10
C LYS A 3 5.67 8.01 6.16
N ASP A 4 6.42 7.54 5.17
CA ASP A 4 7.10 8.42 4.21
C ASP A 4 6.11 9.00 3.20
N PHE A 5 5.15 8.19 2.75
CA PHE A 5 4.00 8.66 1.98
C PHE A 5 3.22 9.72 2.75
N ALA A 6 2.89 9.47 4.03
CA ALA A 6 2.17 10.41 4.87
C ALA A 6 2.92 11.74 5.06
N LYS A 7 4.25 11.71 5.29
CA LYS A 7 5.08 12.92 5.34
C LYS A 7 5.00 13.72 4.04
N ARG A 8 5.07 13.03 2.90
CA ARG A 8 4.92 13.68 1.60
C ARG A 8 3.53 14.28 1.41
N MET A 9 2.47 13.59 1.83
CA MET A 9 1.10 14.12 1.80
C MET A 9 1.00 15.43 2.56
N ILE A 10 1.53 15.47 3.78
CA ILE A 10 1.49 16.68 4.61
C ILE A 10 2.19 17.84 3.91
N THR A 11 3.38 17.62 3.34
CA THR A 11 4.12 18.67 2.63
C THR A 11 3.39 19.15 1.38
N ASP A 12 3.02 18.24 0.49
CA ASP A 12 2.47 18.58 -0.82
C ASP A 12 1.05 19.17 -0.69
N HIS A 13 0.18 18.60 0.17
CA HIS A 13 -1.13 19.18 0.44
C HIS A 13 -1.05 20.48 1.22
N GLY A 14 -0.08 20.65 2.13
CA GLY A 14 0.14 21.91 2.83
C GLY A 14 0.40 23.06 1.86
N ALA A 15 1.28 22.84 0.88
CA ALA A 15 1.56 23.80 -0.17
C ALA A 15 0.35 24.07 -1.08
N ALA A 16 -0.37 23.01 -1.50
CA ALA A 16 -1.57 23.16 -2.31
C ALA A 16 -2.68 23.94 -1.58
N ASN A 17 -2.90 23.66 -0.30
CA ASN A 17 -3.89 24.34 0.53
C ASN A 17 -3.54 25.81 0.75
N ALA A 18 -2.27 26.15 0.98
CA ALA A 18 -1.84 27.55 1.09
C ALA A 18 -2.12 28.32 -0.21
N LYS A 19 -1.87 27.70 -1.38
CA LYS A 19 -2.19 28.29 -2.68
C LYS A 19 -3.70 28.46 -2.87
N LEU A 20 -4.49 27.44 -2.52
CA LEU A 20 -5.96 27.50 -2.62
C LEU A 20 -6.56 28.58 -1.72
N GLN A 21 -6.07 28.70 -0.48
CA GLN A 21 -6.49 29.74 0.46
C GLN A 21 -6.23 31.15 -0.08
N LYS A 22 -5.08 31.36 -0.72
CA LYS A 22 -4.77 32.63 -1.38
C LYS A 22 -5.77 32.94 -2.51
N ILE A 23 -6.04 31.98 -3.39
CA ILE A 23 -7.03 32.15 -4.47
C ILE A 23 -8.42 32.47 -3.90
N ALA A 24 -8.84 31.71 -2.89
CA ALA A 24 -10.13 31.92 -2.24
C ALA A 24 -10.22 33.32 -1.60
N GLY A 25 -9.17 33.79 -0.95
CA GLY A 25 -9.12 35.14 -0.37
C GLY A 25 -9.17 36.24 -1.42
N GLU A 26 -8.36 36.14 -2.47
CA GLU A 26 -8.31 37.11 -3.58
C GLU A 26 -9.66 37.22 -4.31
N GLN A 27 -10.36 36.10 -4.44
CA GLN A 27 -11.66 36.03 -5.12
C GLN A 27 -12.87 36.11 -4.16
N LYS A 28 -12.62 36.28 -2.85
CA LYS A 28 -13.66 36.33 -1.80
C LYS A 28 -14.61 35.12 -1.82
N LEU A 29 -14.08 33.94 -2.13
CA LEU A 29 -14.84 32.70 -2.13
C LEU A 29 -15.16 32.27 -0.70
N GLN A 30 -16.35 31.71 -0.52
CA GLN A 30 -16.74 31.09 0.75
C GLN A 30 -16.08 29.72 0.86
N VAL A 31 -15.29 29.52 1.92
CA VAL A 31 -14.61 28.25 2.20
C VAL A 31 -15.28 27.58 3.42
N PRO A 32 -15.71 26.31 3.31
CA PRO A 32 -16.22 25.58 4.46
C PRO A 32 -15.20 25.51 5.59
N ALA A 33 -15.61 25.86 6.81
CA ALA A 33 -14.74 25.84 7.99
C ALA A 33 -14.55 24.43 8.60
N GLN A 34 -15.34 23.46 8.14
CA GLN A 34 -15.33 22.10 8.65
C GLN A 34 -15.36 21.09 7.51
N SER A 35 -14.74 19.94 7.75
CA SER A 35 -14.91 18.76 6.91
C SER A 35 -16.38 18.32 6.89
N ASP A 36 -16.80 17.72 5.79
CA ASP A 36 -18.14 17.12 5.69
C ASP A 36 -18.28 15.87 6.58
N ALA A 37 -19.49 15.32 6.63
CA ALA A 37 -19.81 14.17 7.46
C ALA A 37 -19.00 12.92 7.10
N ALA A 38 -18.76 12.66 5.81
CA ALA A 38 -18.03 11.47 5.37
C ALA A 38 -16.58 11.52 5.87
N HIS A 39 -15.91 12.66 5.66
CA HIS A 39 -14.52 12.83 6.11
C HIS A 39 -14.40 12.86 7.65
N LYS A 40 -15.41 13.32 8.38
CA LYS A 40 -15.46 13.23 9.84
C LYS A 40 -15.54 11.76 10.30
N SER A 41 -16.41 10.96 9.71
CA SER A 41 -16.54 9.54 10.03
C SER A 41 -15.28 8.74 9.70
N ASP A 42 -14.61 9.05 8.58
CA ASP A 42 -13.34 8.41 8.23
C ASP A 42 -12.25 8.72 9.27
N LEU A 43 -12.18 9.96 9.76
CA LEU A 43 -11.25 10.35 10.81
C LEU A 43 -11.52 9.62 12.14
N GLU A 44 -12.79 9.55 12.56
CA GLU A 44 -13.21 8.83 13.77
C GLU A 44 -12.87 7.34 13.69
N ARG A 45 -13.08 6.72 12.52
CA ARG A 45 -12.70 5.33 12.27
C ARG A 45 -11.20 5.11 12.40
N LEU A 46 -10.38 6.02 11.87
CA LEU A 46 -8.93 5.94 12.03
C LEU A 46 -8.50 6.12 13.48
N GLN A 47 -9.12 7.04 14.22
CA GLN A 47 -8.77 7.30 15.63
C GLN A 47 -9.15 6.15 16.57
N SER A 48 -10.26 5.46 16.27
CA SER A 48 -10.78 4.36 17.10
C SER A 48 -10.15 2.99 16.79
N THR A 49 -9.36 2.88 15.73
CA THR A 49 -8.74 1.61 15.34
C THR A 49 -7.59 1.25 16.28
N THR A 50 -7.74 0.15 17.02
CA THR A 50 -6.72 -0.41 17.92
C THR A 50 -5.84 -1.47 17.25
N ALA A 51 -6.27 -1.98 16.09
CA ALA A 51 -5.48 -2.84 15.21
C ALA A 51 -4.51 -2.02 14.34
N SER A 52 -3.76 -2.68 13.44
CA SER A 52 -2.89 -1.95 12.51
C SER A 52 -3.68 -0.95 11.65
N LEU A 53 -3.26 0.31 11.68
CA LEU A 53 -3.84 1.40 10.90
C LEU A 53 -3.51 1.33 9.40
N ASP A 54 -2.52 0.52 9.03
CA ASP A 54 -1.91 0.58 7.70
C ASP A 54 -2.90 0.25 6.57
N GLN A 55 -3.65 -0.85 6.68
CA GLN A 55 -4.64 -1.25 5.66
C GLN A 55 -5.80 -0.26 5.51
N PRO A 56 -6.55 0.11 6.58
CA PRO A 56 -7.65 1.05 6.44
C PRO A 56 -7.17 2.44 5.97
N TYR A 57 -5.97 2.87 6.39
CA TYR A 57 -5.37 4.09 5.88
C TYR A 57 -5.08 4.01 4.38
N VAL A 58 -4.49 2.91 3.90
CA VAL A 58 -4.15 2.74 2.49
C VAL A 58 -5.40 2.70 1.60
N GLU A 59 -6.44 1.96 1.99
CA GLU A 59 -7.69 1.91 1.23
C GLU A 59 -8.36 3.28 1.12
N MET A 60 -8.42 4.02 2.23
CA MET A 60 -8.97 5.38 2.26
C MET A 60 -8.17 6.31 1.33
N GLN A 61 -6.84 6.25 1.38
CA GLN A 61 -5.98 7.10 0.55
C GLN A 61 -6.10 6.76 -0.94
N ARG A 62 -6.25 5.48 -1.32
CA ARG A 62 -6.50 5.11 -2.73
C ARG A 62 -7.80 5.72 -3.25
N LYS A 63 -8.89 5.57 -2.49
CA LYS A 63 -10.19 6.12 -2.88
C LYS A 63 -10.14 7.65 -2.98
N ALA A 64 -9.61 8.31 -1.95
CA ALA A 64 -9.51 9.77 -1.93
C ALA A 64 -8.69 10.33 -3.10
N HIS A 65 -7.58 9.69 -3.45
CA HIS A 65 -6.74 10.15 -4.56
C HIS A 65 -7.36 9.87 -5.93
N ALA A 66 -8.06 8.74 -6.11
CA ALA A 66 -8.81 8.49 -7.34
C ALA A 66 -9.91 9.55 -7.56
N ASP A 67 -10.68 9.86 -6.51
CA ASP A 67 -11.71 10.90 -6.55
C ASP A 67 -11.09 12.29 -6.83
N ALA A 68 -9.97 12.62 -6.18
CA ALA A 68 -9.28 13.90 -6.37
C ALA A 68 -8.70 14.06 -7.78
N VAL A 69 -8.09 13.02 -8.36
CA VAL A 69 -7.59 13.06 -9.74
C VAL A 69 -8.74 13.25 -10.74
N GLY A 70 -9.89 12.61 -10.50
CA GLY A 70 -11.11 12.82 -11.29
C GLY A 70 -11.59 14.26 -11.21
N LEU A 71 -11.76 14.78 -9.99
CA LEU A 71 -12.24 16.16 -9.74
C LEU A 71 -11.32 17.21 -10.36
N PHE A 72 -10.02 17.14 -10.08
CA PHE A 72 -9.04 18.09 -10.58
C PHE A 72 -8.87 17.98 -12.10
N GLY A 73 -8.91 16.77 -12.65
CA GLY A 73 -8.88 16.55 -14.10
C GLY A 73 -10.07 17.19 -14.81
N ALA A 74 -11.28 16.97 -14.31
CA ALA A 74 -12.49 17.58 -14.86
C ALA A 74 -12.45 19.11 -14.74
N TYR A 75 -12.11 19.66 -13.57
CA TYR A 75 -12.11 21.10 -13.36
C TYR A 75 -10.98 21.80 -14.15
N ALA A 76 -9.81 21.17 -14.29
CA ALA A 76 -8.74 21.67 -15.15
C ALA A 76 -9.14 21.74 -16.63
N LYS A 77 -10.02 20.84 -17.08
CA LYS A 77 -10.50 20.79 -18.47
C LYS A 77 -11.65 21.77 -18.71
N ASP A 78 -12.69 21.69 -17.88
CA ASP A 78 -14.00 22.30 -18.15
C ASP A 78 -14.45 23.30 -17.06
N GLY A 79 -13.57 23.63 -16.10
CA GLY A 79 -13.86 24.58 -15.03
C GLY A 79 -14.16 25.99 -15.53
N ASP A 80 -15.05 26.67 -14.81
CA ASP A 80 -15.60 28.00 -15.10
C ASP A 80 -14.80 29.14 -14.45
N ASN A 81 -14.13 28.88 -13.33
CA ASN A 81 -13.25 29.84 -12.67
C ASN A 81 -11.80 29.71 -13.17
N PRO A 82 -11.24 30.71 -13.85
CA PRO A 82 -9.91 30.60 -14.47
C PRO A 82 -8.78 30.31 -13.48
N ALA A 83 -8.81 30.90 -12.27
CA ALA A 83 -7.73 30.68 -11.30
C ALA A 83 -7.81 29.28 -10.66
N LEU A 84 -9.03 28.81 -10.36
CA LEU A 84 -9.24 27.45 -9.87
C LEU A 84 -8.94 26.41 -10.96
N LYS A 85 -9.21 26.71 -12.23
CA LYS A 85 -8.84 25.87 -13.38
C LYS A 85 -7.33 25.72 -13.49
N SER A 86 -6.57 26.82 -13.42
CA SER A 86 -5.10 26.78 -13.40
C SER A 86 -4.56 26.06 -12.16
N PHE A 87 -5.13 26.33 -10.98
CA PHE A 87 -4.78 25.61 -9.75
C PHE A 87 -4.99 24.10 -9.90
N ALA A 88 -6.12 23.68 -10.47
CA ALA A 88 -6.43 22.28 -10.70
C ALA A 88 -5.41 21.65 -11.66
N ALA A 89 -5.11 22.32 -12.77
CA ALA A 89 -4.16 21.84 -13.78
C ALA A 89 -2.73 21.70 -13.22
N GLU A 90 -2.27 22.65 -12.41
CA GLU A 90 -0.93 22.63 -11.80
C GLU A 90 -0.80 21.59 -10.68
N THR A 91 -1.89 21.28 -9.98
CA THR A 91 -1.88 20.32 -8.85
C THR A 91 -2.06 18.88 -9.32
N LEU A 92 -2.73 18.67 -10.46
CA LEU A 92 -3.07 17.36 -10.99
C LEU A 92 -1.87 16.39 -11.14
N PRO A 93 -0.67 16.80 -11.61
CA PRO A 93 0.48 15.90 -11.69
C PRO A 93 0.90 15.34 -10.33
N THR A 94 0.86 16.16 -9.28
CA THR A 94 1.17 15.76 -7.91
C THR A 94 0.15 14.77 -7.37
N LEU A 95 -1.15 15.00 -7.61
CA LEU A 95 -2.21 14.05 -7.22
C LEU A 95 -2.06 12.69 -7.91
N LYS A 96 -1.71 12.67 -9.21
CA LYS A 96 -1.43 11.42 -9.93
C LYS A 96 -0.21 10.69 -9.37
N MET A 97 0.85 11.42 -9.04
CA MET A 97 2.03 10.84 -8.38
C MET A 97 1.66 10.24 -7.02
N HIS A 98 0.83 10.92 -6.22
CA HIS A 98 0.35 10.38 -4.95
C HIS A 98 -0.52 9.13 -5.14
N GLN A 99 -1.41 9.13 -6.13
CA GLN A 99 -2.20 7.96 -6.51
C GLN A 99 -1.29 6.77 -6.86
N ASP A 100 -0.29 6.97 -7.72
CA ASP A 100 0.66 5.91 -8.09
C ASP A 100 1.45 5.39 -6.88
N MET A 101 1.84 6.27 -5.95
CA MET A 101 2.53 5.88 -4.73
C MET A 101 1.65 5.02 -3.83
N ILE A 102 0.38 5.39 -3.64
CA ILE A 102 -0.52 4.63 -2.77
C ILE A 102 -0.94 3.30 -3.40
N GLU A 103 -1.10 3.23 -4.71
CA GLU A 103 -1.30 1.97 -5.43
C GLU A 103 -0.09 1.04 -5.29
N LYS A 104 1.14 1.56 -5.35
CA LYS A 104 2.36 0.78 -5.10
C LYS A 104 2.44 0.29 -3.65
N ILE A 105 2.06 1.12 -2.68
CA ILE A 105 2.00 0.71 -1.28
C ILE A 105 0.94 -0.37 -1.09
N ALA A 106 -0.25 -0.22 -1.68
CA ALA A 106 -1.31 -1.22 -1.62
C ALA A 106 -0.89 -2.54 -2.29
N GLY A 107 -0.24 -2.47 -3.45
CA GLY A 107 0.33 -3.61 -4.14
C GLY A 107 1.44 -4.28 -3.34
N ALA A 108 2.29 -3.52 -2.65
CA ALA A 108 3.30 -4.04 -1.74
C ALA A 108 2.68 -4.63 -0.46
N SER A 109 1.56 -4.09 0.03
CA SER A 109 0.81 -4.59 1.19
C SER A 109 -0.05 -5.82 0.85
N ALA A 110 -0.54 -5.95 -0.38
CA ALA A 110 -1.19 -7.15 -0.92
C ALA A 110 -0.16 -8.21 -1.34
N SER A 111 1.06 -7.77 -1.63
CA SER A 111 2.19 -8.62 -1.95
C SER A 111 3.17 -8.76 -0.79
N THR A 112 2.82 -8.51 0.47
CA THR A 112 3.74 -8.32 1.62
C THR A 112 5.08 -9.04 1.45
N PRO A 113 6.10 -8.49 0.74
CA PRO A 113 7.37 -9.17 0.67
C PRO A 113 7.80 -9.22 2.11
N ALA A 114 8.04 -10.41 2.61
CA ALA A 114 8.74 -10.53 3.85
C ALA A 114 9.99 -9.65 3.73
N VAL A 115 10.15 -8.78 4.72
CA VAL A 115 11.20 -7.78 4.82
C VAL A 115 12.44 -8.13 4.00
N LYS A 116 12.61 -7.49 2.83
CA LYS A 116 13.95 -7.28 2.28
C LYS A 116 14.66 -6.28 3.19
N SER A 117 15.05 -6.73 4.39
CA SER A 117 16.29 -6.26 4.98
C SER A 117 17.39 -7.06 4.29
N ALA A 118 17.89 -6.51 3.18
CA ALA A 118 19.19 -6.93 2.68
C ALA A 118 20.23 -6.48 3.72
N SER A 119 20.49 -7.31 4.74
CA SER A 119 21.69 -7.34 5.60
C SER A 119 21.56 -8.40 6.72
N THR A 120 21.34 -9.67 6.39
CA THR A 120 21.70 -10.80 7.27
C THR A 120 21.84 -12.08 6.44
N PRO A 121 22.80 -12.97 6.75
CA PRO A 121 22.93 -14.23 6.04
C PRO A 121 21.67 -15.09 6.23
N LYS A 122 21.27 -15.81 5.16
CA LYS A 122 20.20 -16.82 5.20
C LYS A 122 20.44 -17.73 6.42
N PRO A 123 19.50 -17.81 7.38
CA PRO A 123 19.66 -18.72 8.51
C PRO A 123 19.75 -20.17 8.00
N PRO A 124 20.41 -21.09 8.73
CA PRO A 124 20.58 -22.47 8.28
C PRO A 124 19.25 -23.27 8.28
N ALA A 125 18.19 -22.74 8.91
CA ALA A 125 16.89 -23.39 9.05
C ALA A 125 15.74 -22.36 9.00
N PRO A 126 14.49 -22.79 8.69
CA PRO A 126 13.31 -21.94 8.75
C PRO A 126 13.07 -21.35 10.15
N VAL A 127 12.76 -20.07 10.23
CA VAL A 127 12.51 -19.41 11.52
C VAL A 127 11.01 -19.49 11.88
N PRO A 128 10.63 -19.96 13.09
CA PRO A 128 9.24 -19.93 13.56
C PRO A 128 8.73 -18.50 13.74
N GLY A 129 7.44 -18.27 13.49
CA GLY A 129 6.81 -16.96 13.73
C GLY A 129 5.39 -16.86 13.20
N ALA A 130 4.64 -15.86 13.67
CA ALA A 130 3.27 -15.62 13.26
C ALA A 130 3.21 -15.22 11.76
N ASN A 131 3.04 -16.21 10.91
CA ASN A 131 3.04 -16.03 9.47
C ASN A 131 1.65 -15.60 8.97
N SER A 132 1.57 -14.40 8.38
CA SER A 132 0.31 -13.84 7.86
C SER A 132 0.14 -14.05 6.35
N PHE A 133 0.96 -14.87 5.69
CA PHE A 133 0.76 -15.19 4.27
C PHE A 133 -0.47 -16.10 4.09
N THR A 134 -1.26 -15.81 3.06
CA THR A 134 -2.24 -16.76 2.52
C THR A 134 -1.52 -17.88 1.76
N GLU A 135 -2.20 -19.02 1.54
CA GLU A 135 -1.64 -20.13 0.77
C GLU A 135 -1.18 -19.70 -0.63
N ALA A 136 -1.97 -18.86 -1.30
CA ALA A 136 -1.65 -18.30 -2.61
C ALA A 136 -0.37 -17.44 -2.57
N GLN A 137 -0.18 -16.64 -1.53
CA GLN A 137 1.02 -15.82 -1.32
C GLN A 137 2.25 -16.69 -1.03
N ALA A 138 2.09 -17.76 -0.26
CA ALA A 138 3.16 -18.70 0.04
C ALA A 138 3.59 -19.48 -1.22
N LYS A 139 2.62 -19.99 -2.00
CA LYS A 139 2.84 -20.67 -3.27
C LYS A 139 3.60 -19.80 -4.25
N LYS A 140 3.18 -18.54 -4.42
CA LYS A 140 3.85 -17.60 -5.32
C LYS A 140 5.31 -17.35 -4.93
N ARG A 141 5.63 -17.22 -3.64
CA ARG A 141 7.02 -17.01 -3.17
C ARG A 141 7.91 -18.22 -3.44
N ILE A 142 7.38 -19.42 -3.23
CA ILE A 142 8.08 -20.66 -3.54
C ILE A 142 8.36 -20.73 -5.05
N GLN A 143 7.41 -20.30 -5.88
CA GLN A 143 7.60 -20.20 -7.33
C GLN A 143 8.65 -19.15 -7.73
N ASP A 144 8.57 -17.96 -7.15
CA ASP A 144 9.55 -16.87 -7.37
C ASP A 144 10.97 -17.29 -6.92
N ALA A 145 11.10 -18.26 -6.01
CA ALA A 145 12.38 -18.85 -5.58
C ALA A 145 12.92 -19.97 -6.50
N GLY A 146 12.27 -20.19 -7.65
CA GLY A 146 12.70 -21.12 -8.69
C GLY A 146 12.18 -22.55 -8.53
N TYR A 147 11.09 -22.75 -7.78
CA TYR A 147 10.42 -24.05 -7.67
C TYR A 147 9.14 -24.07 -8.54
N ALA A 148 8.84 -25.21 -9.17
CA ALA A 148 7.63 -25.45 -9.94
C ALA A 148 6.69 -26.43 -9.19
N ASP A 149 5.49 -26.67 -9.71
CA ASP A 149 4.56 -27.72 -9.23
C ASP A 149 4.27 -27.71 -7.71
N VAL A 150 4.17 -26.52 -7.12
CA VAL A 150 3.92 -26.38 -5.68
C VAL A 150 2.55 -26.93 -5.30
N SER A 151 2.56 -27.95 -4.43
CA SER A 151 1.39 -28.71 -3.98
C SER A 151 1.47 -29.05 -2.49
N ALA A 152 0.34 -29.47 -1.91
CA ALA A 152 0.22 -29.85 -0.49
C ALA A 152 0.75 -28.78 0.49
N LEU A 153 0.53 -27.50 0.17
CA LEU A 153 1.05 -26.39 0.94
C LEU A 153 0.16 -26.15 2.17
N ALA A 154 0.67 -26.43 3.37
CA ALA A 154 -0.05 -26.25 4.63
C ALA A 154 0.82 -25.51 5.65
N LYS A 155 0.21 -24.71 6.51
CA LYS A 155 0.89 -24.02 7.60
C LYS A 155 0.94 -24.92 8.84
N ASP A 156 2.12 -25.13 9.39
CA ASP A 156 2.29 -25.90 10.63
C ASP A 156 2.03 -25.05 11.89
N GLU A 157 2.08 -25.68 13.07
CA GLU A 157 1.90 -25.04 14.38
C GLU A 157 2.95 -23.96 14.68
N GLN A 158 4.11 -24.02 14.02
CA GLN A 158 5.21 -23.06 14.16
C GLN A 158 5.04 -21.85 13.22
N GLY A 159 3.97 -21.87 12.41
CA GLY A 159 3.64 -20.86 11.43
C GLY A 159 4.46 -20.96 10.14
N ILE A 160 5.13 -22.07 9.89
CA ILE A 160 5.91 -22.30 8.67
C ILE A 160 5.00 -22.95 7.63
N TRP A 161 5.02 -22.43 6.41
CA TRP A 161 4.34 -23.06 5.28
C TRP A 161 5.20 -24.21 4.75
N ARG A 162 4.67 -25.43 4.72
CA ARG A 162 5.35 -26.63 4.22
C ARG A 162 4.57 -27.27 3.09
N GLY A 163 5.26 -27.75 2.06
CA GLY A 163 4.64 -28.41 0.92
C GLY A 163 5.64 -29.17 0.06
N GLN A 164 5.19 -29.63 -1.10
CA GLN A 164 6.00 -30.28 -2.12
C GLN A 164 6.16 -29.36 -3.33
N ALA A 165 7.33 -29.35 -3.95
CA ALA A 165 7.58 -28.61 -5.18
C ALA A 165 8.70 -29.25 -6.00
N THR A 166 8.78 -28.95 -7.28
CA THR A 166 9.81 -29.44 -8.19
C THR A 166 10.91 -28.39 -8.37
N LYS A 167 12.18 -28.76 -8.25
CA LYS A 167 13.32 -27.91 -8.65
C LYS A 167 14.29 -28.73 -9.47
N ASP A 168 14.70 -28.20 -10.61
CA ASP A 168 15.56 -28.91 -11.58
C ASP A 168 15.01 -30.29 -12.00
N GLY A 169 13.69 -30.39 -12.13
CA GLY A 169 12.99 -31.64 -12.50
C GLY A 169 12.88 -32.68 -11.38
N LYS A 170 13.33 -32.38 -10.15
CA LYS A 170 13.22 -33.26 -8.99
C LYS A 170 12.22 -32.72 -7.97
N GLY A 171 11.30 -33.57 -7.52
CA GLY A 171 10.41 -33.26 -6.41
C GLY A 171 11.18 -33.15 -5.08
N THR A 172 10.95 -32.08 -4.34
CA THR A 172 11.52 -31.82 -3.02
C THR A 172 10.48 -31.20 -2.09
N SER A 173 10.59 -31.52 -0.80
CA SER A 173 9.90 -30.77 0.25
C SER A 173 10.42 -29.34 0.29
N VAL A 174 9.52 -28.39 0.47
CA VAL A 174 9.80 -26.97 0.60
C VAL A 174 9.20 -26.42 1.88
N ALA A 175 9.90 -25.48 2.50
CA ALA A 175 9.42 -24.72 3.64
C ALA A 175 9.58 -23.22 3.39
N LEU A 176 8.60 -22.43 3.83
CA LEU A 176 8.59 -20.97 3.78
C LEU A 176 8.34 -20.43 5.19
N ASP A 177 9.34 -19.75 5.75
CA ASP A 177 9.25 -19.17 7.09
C ASP A 177 8.45 -17.85 7.12
N TYR A 178 8.21 -17.31 8.31
CA TYR A 178 7.51 -16.01 8.47
C TYR A 178 8.30 -14.83 7.86
N GLN A 179 9.60 -15.00 7.68
CA GLN A 179 10.51 -14.05 7.05
C GLN A 179 10.59 -14.22 5.53
N GLY A 180 9.76 -15.09 4.94
CA GLY A 180 9.66 -15.29 3.49
C GLY A 180 10.85 -16.01 2.87
N ASN A 181 11.73 -16.61 3.65
CA ASN A 181 12.85 -17.41 3.16
C ASN A 181 12.35 -18.80 2.76
N VAL A 182 12.78 -19.28 1.59
CA VAL A 182 12.46 -20.62 1.09
C VAL A 182 13.61 -21.59 1.35
N PHE A 183 13.28 -22.74 1.91
CA PHE A 183 14.21 -23.83 2.24
C PHE A 183 13.80 -25.11 1.50
N ALA A 184 14.79 -25.89 1.08
CA ALA A 184 14.59 -27.22 0.54
C ALA A 184 15.04 -28.25 1.58
N GLY A 185 14.27 -29.34 1.74
CA GLY A 185 14.80 -30.58 2.31
C GLY A 185 14.77 -30.77 3.83
N GLN A 186 13.77 -30.26 4.56
CA GLN A 186 13.57 -30.66 5.97
C GLN A 186 12.09 -30.92 6.27
N GLN A 187 11.79 -32.19 6.61
CA GLN A 187 10.70 -32.51 7.55
C GLN A 187 11.16 -32.07 8.94
#